data_AF-A8WLN1-F1
#
_entry.id   AF-A8WLN1-F1
#
_cell.length_a   1.000
_cell.length_b   1.000
_cell.length_c   1.000
_cell.angle_alpha   90.00
_cell.angle_beta   90.00
_cell.angle_gamma   90.00
#
_symmetry.space_group_name_H-M   'P 1'
#
loop_
_entity.id
_entity.type
_entity.pdbx_description
1 polymer ?
#
loop_
_entity_poly.entity_id
_entity_poly.type
_entity_poly.pdbx_seq_one_letter_code
_entity_poly.pdbx_strand_id
1 'polypeptide(L)'
;MIIVLLLSLFIFTDSFRILVYSPAFAGSHTNFMARIADTLTESGHNKSEEMKLDPITVDNITATYWHITVNSKGGHSLFEPVHKLTVQSCRSLFSNSELLETLRAHEYDVGIAEPLMTCSLVLFRHLKIEKVILASSCPNYDSVMAAM
;
A
#
# COMPACT_ATOMS: atom_id res chain seq x y z
N MET A 1 11.06 -41.36 -21.25
CA MET A 1 10.35 -40.25 -21.94
C MET A 1 9.19 -39.69 -21.11
N ILE A 2 8.22 -40.51 -20.67
CA ILE A 2 7.06 -40.03 -19.87
C ILE A 2 7.45 -39.39 -18.53
N ILE A 3 8.43 -39.94 -17.81
CA ILE A 3 8.90 -39.35 -16.53
C ILE A 3 9.58 -38.00 -16.74
N VAL A 4 10.32 -37.81 -17.83
CA VAL A 4 10.94 -36.51 -18.18
C VAL A 4 9.87 -35.50 -18.62
N LEU A 5 8.81 -35.96 -19.28
CA LEU A 5 7.64 -35.14 -19.63
C LEU A 5 6.81 -34.73 -18.39
N LEU A 6 6.69 -35.63 -17.40
CA LEU A 6 6.03 -35.34 -16.12
C LEU A 6 6.89 -34.45 -15.22
N LEU A 7 8.21 -34.65 -15.19
CA LEU A 7 9.13 -33.76 -14.46
C LEU A 7 9.16 -32.37 -15.08
N SER A 8 9.08 -32.23 -16.40
CA SER A 8 9.04 -30.92 -17.09
C SER A 8 7.74 -30.14 -16.84
N LEU A 9 6.63 -30.82 -16.56
CA LEU A 9 5.38 -30.20 -16.09
C LEU A 9 5.46 -29.67 -14.65
N PHE A 10 6.47 -30.11 -13.87
CA PHE A 10 6.71 -29.68 -12.48
C PHE A 10 7.71 -28.52 -12.36
N ILE A 11 8.29 -28.03 -13.45
CA ILE A 11 9.35 -27.02 -13.40
C ILE A 11 8.75 -25.64 -13.68
N PHE A 12 9.06 -24.70 -12.77
CA PHE A 12 8.80 -23.26 -12.80
C PHE A 12 7.42 -22.79 -12.34
N THR A 13 7.09 -23.03 -11.07
CA THR A 13 6.22 -22.09 -10.34
C THR A 13 7.11 -21.08 -9.62
N ASP A 14 7.53 -20.03 -10.31
CA ASP A 14 8.21 -18.93 -9.62
C ASP A 14 7.20 -18.12 -8.82
N SER A 15 7.54 -17.92 -7.55
CA SER A 15 6.74 -17.17 -6.61
C SER A 15 6.99 -15.68 -6.81
N PHE A 16 5.96 -14.91 -7.15
CA PHE A 16 6.10 -13.46 -7.27
C PHE A 16 6.57 -12.84 -5.96
N ARG A 17 7.54 -11.93 -6.06
CA ARG A 17 7.96 -11.04 -4.97
C ARG A 17 7.05 -9.83 -4.99
N ILE A 18 6.11 -9.78 -4.06
CA ILE A 18 5.07 -8.74 -4.01
C ILE A 18 5.37 -7.79 -2.85
N LEU A 19 5.46 -6.50 -3.14
CA LEU A 19 5.59 -5.44 -2.13
C LEU A 19 4.22 -4.86 -1.82
N VAL A 20 3.75 -5.01 -0.59
CA VAL A 20 2.48 -4.43 -0.12
C VAL A 20 2.79 -3.19 0.74
N TYR A 21 2.47 -2.01 0.20
CA TYR A 21 2.69 -0.74 0.89
C TYR A 21 1.51 -0.38 1.80
N SER A 22 1.75 -0.27 3.11
CA SER A 22 0.68 -0.02 4.10
C SER A 22 1.16 0.87 5.26
N PRO A 23 1.22 2.21 5.11
CA PRO A 23 1.47 3.06 6.25
C PRO A 23 0.21 3.15 7.10
N ALA A 24 0.41 3.18 8.41
CA ALA A 24 -0.67 3.18 9.37
C ALA A 24 -1.38 4.54 9.39
N PHE A 25 -2.42 4.67 8.55
CA PHE A 25 -3.25 5.87 8.42
C PHE A 25 -4.60 5.73 9.17
N ALA A 26 -5.28 4.61 8.96
CA ALA A 26 -6.57 4.31 9.59
C ALA A 26 -6.74 2.80 9.71
N GLY A 27 -7.33 2.34 10.82
CA GLY A 27 -7.41 0.91 11.13
C GLY A 27 -8.06 0.05 10.04
N SER A 28 -9.09 0.57 9.36
CA SER A 28 -9.73 -0.14 8.23
C SER A 28 -8.77 -0.34 7.05
N HIS A 29 -8.03 0.70 6.69
CA HIS A 29 -7.05 0.70 5.60
C HIS A 29 -5.88 -0.24 5.89
N THR A 30 -5.30 -0.11 7.09
CA THR A 30 -4.20 -0.99 7.53
C THR A 30 -4.65 -2.45 7.58
N ASN A 31 -5.85 -2.74 8.11
CA ASN A 31 -6.37 -4.11 8.15
C ASN A 31 -6.62 -4.68 6.75
N PHE A 32 -7.16 -3.88 5.83
CA PHE A 32 -7.38 -4.31 4.45
C PHE A 32 -6.07 -4.69 3.76
N MET A 33 -5.05 -3.85 3.87
CA MET A 33 -3.72 -4.11 3.29
C MET A 33 -3.02 -5.30 3.95
N ALA A 34 -3.13 -5.45 5.28
CA ALA A 34 -2.59 -6.61 6.00
C ALA A 34 -3.26 -7.91 5.52
N ARG A 35 -4.58 -7.92 5.31
CA ARG A 35 -5.28 -9.10 4.77
C ARG A 35 -4.84 -9.48 3.36
N ILE A 36 -4.57 -8.48 2.50
CA ILE A 36 -3.97 -8.75 1.18
C ILE A 36 -2.61 -9.44 1.35
N ALA A 37 -1.73 -8.90 2.21
CA ALA A 37 -0.40 -9.47 2.45
C ALA A 37 -0.46 -10.90 3.01
N ASP A 38 -1.37 -11.16 3.96
CA ASP A 38 -1.60 -12.48 4.54
C ASP A 38 -2.07 -13.48 3.48
N THR A 39 -3.10 -13.15 2.70
CA THR A 39 -3.64 -14.03 1.64
C THR A 39 -2.59 -14.36 0.58
N LEU A 40 -1.77 -13.39 0.18
CA LEU A 40 -0.69 -13.63 -0.78
C LEU A 40 0.37 -14.58 -0.21
N THR A 41 0.76 -14.37 1.04
CA THR A 41 1.72 -15.23 1.74
C THR A 41 1.18 -16.66 1.90
N GLU A 42 -0.10 -16.82 2.29
CA GLU A 42 -0.78 -18.11 2.40
C GLU A 42 -0.87 -18.86 1.06
N SER A 43 -0.94 -18.12 -0.06
CA SER A 43 -0.99 -18.69 -1.41
C SER A 43 0.37 -19.17 -1.94
N GLY A 44 1.43 -19.09 -1.14
CA GLY A 44 2.78 -19.50 -1.54
C GLY A 44 3.59 -18.38 -2.21
N HIS A 45 3.10 -17.13 -2.19
CA HIS A 45 3.93 -16.00 -2.55
C HIS A 45 5.00 -15.75 -1.48
N ASN A 46 6.19 -15.27 -1.89
CA ASN A 46 7.23 -14.88 -0.95
C ASN A 46 6.63 -13.89 0.06
N LYS A 47 7.09 -14.01 1.32
CA LYS A 47 6.58 -13.20 2.43
C LYS A 47 6.46 -11.75 1.97
N SER A 48 5.21 -11.30 1.85
CA SER A 48 4.94 -9.93 1.44
C SER A 48 5.55 -9.04 2.50
N GLU A 49 6.59 -8.28 2.16
CA GLU A 49 7.17 -7.34 3.12
C GLU A 49 6.17 -6.21 3.31
N GLU A 50 5.43 -6.30 4.41
CA GLU A 50 4.58 -5.22 4.86
C GLU A 50 5.48 -4.10 5.38
N MET A 51 5.54 -3.01 4.62
CA MET A 51 6.29 -1.85 5.08
C MET A 51 5.46 -1.06 6.09
N LYS A 52 5.76 -1.29 7.38
CA LYS A 52 5.20 -0.55 8.51
C LYS A 52 6.02 0.70 8.78
N LEU A 53 5.44 1.86 8.52
CA LEU A 53 5.93 3.13 9.04
C LEU A 53 5.29 3.39 10.40
N ASP A 54 5.98 4.15 11.27
CA ASP A 54 5.46 4.49 12.60
C ASP A 54 4.01 4.98 12.52
N PRO A 55 3.11 4.46 13.38
CA PRO A 55 1.72 4.86 13.36
C PRO A 55 1.60 6.32 13.74
N ILE A 56 1.09 7.13 12.81
CA ILE A 56 0.67 8.49 13.14
C ILE A 56 -0.83 8.43 13.38
N THR A 57 -1.21 8.48 14.66
CA THR A 57 -2.60 8.29 15.09
C THR A 57 -3.47 9.47 14.69
N VAL A 58 -4.61 9.16 14.08
CA VAL A 58 -5.61 10.11 13.57
C VAL A 58 -6.89 10.01 14.41
N ASP A 59 -6.72 9.72 15.70
CA ASP A 59 -7.79 9.21 16.56
C ASP A 59 -8.88 10.25 16.87
N ASN A 60 -8.68 11.51 16.47
CA ASN A 60 -9.59 12.61 16.74
C ASN A 60 -10.40 13.11 15.52
N ILE A 61 -10.23 12.51 14.33
CA ILE A 61 -10.91 13.01 13.12
C ILE A 61 -12.31 12.43 12.95
N THR A 62 -12.59 11.24 13.48
CA THR A 62 -13.90 10.56 13.34
C THR A 62 -15.06 11.40 13.88
N ALA A 63 -14.87 12.11 14.99
CA ALA A 63 -15.89 13.02 15.52
C ALA A 63 -16.13 14.23 14.59
N THR A 64 -15.09 14.68 13.89
CA THR A 64 -15.17 15.81 12.95
C THR A 64 -16.01 15.46 11.72
N TYR A 65 -15.96 14.20 11.25
CA TYR A 65 -16.82 13.74 10.15
C TYR A 65 -18.32 13.90 10.44
N TRP A 66 -18.75 13.74 11.69
CA TRP A 66 -20.17 13.79 12.05
C TRP A 66 -20.74 15.22 12.14
N HIS A 67 -19.89 16.21 12.41
CA HIS A 67 -20.30 17.60 12.63
C HIS A 67 -20.02 18.52 11.44
N ILE A 68 -19.41 17.98 10.39
CA ILE A 68 -18.97 18.79 9.27
C ILE A 68 -20.08 19.07 8.27
N THR A 69 -20.06 20.28 7.73
CA THR A 69 -20.95 20.68 6.65
C THR A 69 -20.41 20.18 5.31
N VAL A 70 -21.26 19.50 4.53
CA VAL A 70 -20.90 19.01 3.20
C VAL A 70 -20.84 20.18 2.21
N ASN A 71 -19.67 20.81 2.14
CA ASN A 71 -19.30 21.83 1.16
C ASN A 71 -17.80 21.75 0.90
N SER A 72 -17.29 22.51 -0.05
CA SER A 72 -15.87 22.47 -0.44
C SER A 72 -14.91 22.81 0.71
N LYS A 73 -15.28 23.75 1.60
CA LYS A 73 -14.45 24.10 2.78
C LYS A 73 -14.44 23.00 3.82
N GLY A 74 -15.59 22.38 4.07
CA GLY A 74 -15.73 21.21 4.93
C GLY A 74 -14.90 20.04 4.41
N GLY A 75 -15.10 19.67 3.15
CA GLY A 75 -14.31 18.62 2.48
C GLY A 75 -12.81 18.85 2.61
N HIS A 76 -12.32 20.05 2.28
CA HIS A 76 -10.90 20.39 2.43
C HIS A 76 -10.42 20.24 3.88
N SER A 77 -11.19 20.68 4.87
CA SER A 77 -10.77 20.57 6.28
C SER A 77 -10.73 19.12 6.80
N LEU A 78 -11.46 18.18 6.18
CA LEU A 78 -11.35 16.74 6.51
C LEU A 78 -10.08 16.12 5.96
N PHE A 79 -9.70 16.48 4.73
CA PHE A 79 -8.58 15.85 4.03
C PHE A 79 -7.25 16.56 4.25
N GLU A 80 -7.24 17.80 4.75
CA GLU A 80 -5.99 18.51 5.05
C GLU A 80 -5.09 17.75 6.06
N PRO A 81 -5.60 17.21 7.19
CA PRO A 81 -4.77 16.40 8.08
C PRO A 81 -4.25 15.14 7.39
N VAL A 82 -5.09 14.46 6.61
CA VAL A 82 -4.72 13.28 5.83
C VAL A 82 -3.59 13.60 4.86
N HIS A 83 -3.69 14.72 4.14
CA HIS A 83 -2.66 15.17 3.22
C HIS A 83 -1.33 15.45 3.94
N LYS A 84 -1.36 16.19 5.05
CA LYS A 84 -0.16 16.49 5.86
C LYS A 84 0.51 15.22 6.35
N LEU A 85 -0.29 14.26 6.82
CA LEU A 85 0.17 12.96 7.28
C LEU A 85 0.85 12.19 6.14
N THR A 86 0.20 12.08 4.99
CA THR A 86 0.78 11.42 3.81
C THR A 86 2.12 12.06 3.43
N VAL A 87 2.20 13.39 3.37
CA VAL A 87 3.45 14.10 3.06
C VAL A 87 4.55 13.79 4.09
N GLN A 88 4.22 13.76 5.38
CA GLN A 88 5.18 13.43 6.43
C GLN A 88 5.66 11.98 6.32
N SER A 89 4.75 11.03 6.11
CA SER A 89 5.09 9.62 5.89
C SER A 89 5.99 9.44 4.66
N CYS A 90 5.72 10.16 3.56
CA CYS A 90 6.62 10.22 2.40
C CYS A 90 8.04 10.65 2.80
N ARG A 91 8.15 11.75 3.55
CA ARG A 91 9.46 12.29 3.96
C ARG A 91 10.22 11.31 4.85
N SER A 92 9.57 10.72 5.84
CA SER A 92 10.18 9.70 6.69
C SER A 92 10.68 8.51 5.88
N LEU A 93 9.86 7.99 4.96
CA LEU A 93 10.25 6.87 4.10
C LEU A 93 11.52 7.19 3.29
N PHE A 94 11.54 8.32 2.58
CA PHE A 94 12.67 8.67 1.72
C PHE A 94 13.89 9.20 2.48
N SER A 95 13.76 9.53 3.76
CA SER A 95 14.89 9.85 4.64
C SER A 95 15.64 8.60 5.12
N ASN A 96 15.00 7.43 5.10
CA ASN A 96 15.58 6.18 5.56
C ASN A 96 16.28 5.44 4.41
N SER A 97 17.54 5.77 4.16
CA SER A 97 18.32 5.16 3.09
C SER A 97 18.56 3.66 3.28
N GLU A 98 18.72 3.20 4.52
CA GLU A 98 18.94 1.78 4.84
C GLU A 98 17.73 0.92 4.44
N LEU A 99 16.53 1.42 4.74
CA LEU A 99 15.28 0.80 4.31
C LEU A 99 15.18 0.76 2.79
N LEU A 100 15.48 1.87 2.10
CA LEU A 100 15.41 1.92 0.64
C LEU A 100 16.38 0.93 -0.03
N GLU A 101 17.59 0.77 0.48
CA GLU A 101 18.54 -0.22 -0.04
C GLU A 101 18.06 -1.65 0.22
N THR A 102 17.49 -1.92 1.40
CA THR A 102 16.91 -3.22 1.74
C THR A 102 15.78 -3.58 0.78
N LEU A 103 14.85 -2.65 0.53
CA LEU A 103 13.75 -2.86 -0.40
C LEU A 103 14.26 -3.04 -1.84
N ARG A 104 15.29 -2.31 -2.25
CA ARG A 104 15.86 -2.44 -3.59
C ARG A 104 16.51 -3.80 -3.80
N ALA A 105 17.18 -4.34 -2.78
CA ALA A 105 17.85 -5.64 -2.85
C ALA A 105 16.89 -6.82 -3.08
N HIS A 106 15.61 -6.67 -2.72
CA HIS A 106 14.60 -7.71 -2.89
C HIS A 106 14.02 -7.80 -4.31
N GLU A 107 14.23 -6.80 -5.18
CA GLU A 107 13.77 -6.74 -6.58
C GLU A 107 12.32 -7.22 -6.83
N TYR A 108 11.32 -6.53 -6.30
CA TYR A 108 9.93 -6.95 -6.41
C TYR A 108 9.38 -6.96 -7.84
N ASP A 109 8.49 -7.91 -8.12
CA ASP A 109 7.80 -8.08 -9.41
C ASP A 109 6.55 -7.20 -9.52
N VAL A 110 5.85 -7.00 -8.40
CA VAL A 110 4.56 -6.29 -8.31
C VAL A 110 4.52 -5.45 -7.03
N GLY A 111 4.06 -4.20 -7.17
CA GLY A 111 3.75 -3.32 -6.05
C GLY A 111 2.25 -3.21 -5.86
N ILE A 112 1.76 -3.36 -4.62
CA ILE A 112 0.36 -3.13 -4.26
C ILE A 112 0.32 -1.98 -3.28
N ALA A 113 -0.53 -0.99 -3.54
CA ALA A 113 -0.70 0.15 -2.68
C ALA A 113 -2.13 0.64 -2.60
N GLU A 114 -2.42 1.40 -1.55
CA GLU A 114 -3.67 2.13 -1.39
C GLU A 114 -3.58 3.51 -2.06
N PRO A 115 -4.59 3.92 -2.85
CA PRO A 115 -4.55 5.19 -3.58
C PRO A 115 -4.57 6.44 -2.69
N LEU A 116 -5.01 6.35 -1.43
CA LEU A 116 -4.88 7.44 -0.45
C LEU A 116 -3.42 7.78 -0.11
N MET A 117 -2.49 6.86 -0.39
CA MET A 117 -1.11 6.91 0.09
C MET A 117 -0.17 6.93 -1.11
N THR A 118 -0.17 8.07 -1.82
CA THR A 118 0.49 8.26 -3.13
C THR A 118 2.02 8.17 -3.09
N CYS A 119 2.65 8.25 -1.91
CA CYS A 119 4.08 7.95 -1.69
C CYS A 119 4.52 6.65 -2.36
N SER A 120 3.66 5.64 -2.23
CA SER A 120 3.87 4.29 -2.76
C SER A 120 4.25 4.29 -4.23
N LEU A 121 3.60 5.12 -5.05
CA LEU A 121 3.85 5.21 -6.48
C LEU A 121 5.27 5.74 -6.77
N VAL A 122 5.71 6.73 -5.99
CA VAL A 122 7.07 7.26 -6.08
C VAL A 122 8.08 6.20 -5.66
N LEU A 123 7.79 5.47 -4.58
CA LEU A 123 8.63 4.37 -4.10
C LEU A 123 8.76 3.28 -5.16
N PHE A 124 7.65 2.81 -5.72
CA PHE A 124 7.66 1.75 -6.74
C PHE A 124 8.48 2.15 -7.96
N ARG A 125 8.37 3.40 -8.40
CA ARG A 125 9.22 3.95 -9.46
C ARG A 125 10.70 3.99 -9.05
N HIS A 126 11.00 4.34 -7.81
CA HIS A 126 12.37 4.34 -7.27
C HIS A 126 12.97 2.93 -7.16
N LEU A 127 12.14 1.92 -6.89
CA LEU A 127 12.50 0.51 -6.83
C LEU A 127 12.46 -0.19 -8.20
N LYS A 128 12.10 0.53 -9.28
CA LYS A 128 11.93 -0.01 -10.64
C LYS A 128 10.86 -1.10 -10.76
N ILE A 129 9.83 -1.02 -9.93
CA ILE A 129 8.66 -1.88 -10.01
C ILE A 129 7.72 -1.31 -11.08
N GLU A 130 7.54 -2.03 -12.18
CA GLU A 130 6.70 -1.58 -13.30
C GLU A 130 5.22 -1.95 -13.13
N LYS A 131 4.94 -3.09 -12.50
CA LYS A 131 3.58 -3.61 -12.31
C LYS A 131 3.05 -3.10 -10.98
N VAL A 132 2.04 -2.23 -11.04
CA VAL A 132 1.44 -1.61 -9.85
C VAL A 132 -0.06 -1.88 -9.82
N ILE A 133 -0.54 -2.31 -8.65
CA ILE A 133 -1.96 -2.51 -8.35
C ILE A 133 -2.36 -1.49 -7.29
N LEU A 134 -3.42 -0.74 -7.57
CA LEU A 134 -4.07 0.10 -6.57
C LEU A 134 -5.27 -0.64 -6.01
N ALA A 135 -5.26 -0.87 -4.70
CA ALA A 135 -6.33 -1.55 -3.98
C ALA A 135 -6.84 -0.64 -2.88
N SER A 136 -8.17 -0.50 -2.75
CA SER A 136 -8.75 0.33 -1.68
C SER A 136 -9.87 -0.40 -0.95
N SER A 137 -9.95 -0.13 0.35
CA SER A 137 -11.09 -0.54 1.18
C SER A 137 -12.33 0.35 0.99
N CYS A 138 -12.21 1.45 0.23
CA CYS A 138 -13.30 2.37 -0.06
C CYS A 138 -13.98 2.02 -1.41
N PRO A 139 -15.18 1.41 -1.42
CA PRO A 139 -15.84 1.02 -2.68
C PRO A 139 -16.26 2.21 -3.55
N ASN A 140 -16.42 3.40 -2.98
CA ASN A 140 -16.78 4.63 -3.69
C ASN A 140 -15.61 5.61 -3.80
N TYR A 141 -14.37 5.11 -3.86
CA TYR A 141 -13.17 5.95 -3.84
C TYR A 141 -13.18 7.05 -4.92
N ASP A 142 -13.64 6.72 -6.14
CA ASP A 142 -13.75 7.68 -7.25
C ASP A 142 -14.65 8.87 -6.93
N SER A 143 -15.79 8.62 -6.29
CA SER A 143 -16.74 9.66 -5.84
C SER A 143 -16.14 10.54 -4.75
N VAL A 144 -15.32 9.95 -3.88
CA VAL A 144 -14.62 10.70 -2.83
C VAL A 144 -13.52 11.56 -3.46
N MET A 145 -12.73 11.02 -4.39
CA MET A 145 -11.67 11.75 -5.10
C MET A 145 -12.20 12.98 -5.85
N ALA A 146 -13.38 12.89 -6.47
CA ALA A 146 -14.00 14.03 -7.14
C ALA A 146 -14.44 15.15 -6.17
N ALA A 147 -14.56 14.84 -4.87
CA ALA A 147 -14.96 15.76 -3.81
C ALA A 147 -13.79 16.24 -2.93
N MET A 148 -12.58 15.65 -3.10
CA MET A 148 -11.33 16.11 -2.49
C MET A 148 -10.71 17.23 -3.31
#